data_AF-A0A2D5I0P3-F1
#
_entry.id   AF-A0A2D5I0P3-F1
#
_cell.length_a   1.000
_cell.length_b   1.000
_cell.length_c   1.000
_cell.angle_alpha   90.00
_cell.angle_beta   90.00
_cell.angle_gamma   90.00
#
_symmetry.space_group_name_H-M   'P 1'
#
loop_
_entity.id
_entity.type
_entity.pdbx_description
1 polymer ?
#
loop_
_entity_poly.entity_id
_entity_poly.type
_entity_poly.pdbx_seq_one_letter_code
_entity_poly.pdbx_strand_id
1 'polypeptide(L)'
;MSTHLFFKSLFFSAFIFLFLFGQGLKANCRCICSNGTVKLECKGTKKFDSFCFPKICSKKNVLKLPKSRKSYPPPITTKLSDCQQRRVLNPQTNKMIWRTICRSNNSF
;
A
#
# COMPACT_ATOMS: atom_id res chain seq x y z
N MET A 1 5.84 30.09 68.48
CA MET A 1 4.56 29.52 68.01
C MET A 1 4.40 29.82 66.52
N SER A 2 5.15 29.14 65.63
CA SER A 2 5.12 29.47 64.18
C SER A 2 5.58 28.33 63.25
N THR A 3 6.29 27.33 63.79
CA THR A 3 6.81 26.18 63.02
C THR A 3 5.73 25.24 62.48
N HIS A 4 4.57 25.14 63.15
CA HIS A 4 3.46 24.28 62.71
C HIS A 4 2.73 24.80 61.46
N LEU A 5 2.75 26.11 61.19
CA LEU A 5 2.12 26.72 60.02
C LEU A 5 2.92 26.47 58.75
N PHE A 6 4.25 26.57 58.82
CA PHE A 6 5.13 26.27 57.70
C PHE A 6 5.09 24.79 57.29
N PHE A 7 5.04 23.89 58.26
CA PHE A 7 5.02 22.45 57.99
C PHE A 7 3.71 22.01 57.31
N LYS A 8 2.57 22.60 57.71
CA LYS A 8 1.26 22.37 57.04
C LYS A 8 1.24 22.90 55.62
N SER A 9 1.84 24.06 55.36
CA SER A 9 1.90 24.66 54.02
C SER A 9 2.74 23.82 53.05
N LEU A 10 3.90 23.32 53.51
CA LEU A 10 4.76 22.43 52.73
C LEU A 10 4.06 21.09 52.40
N PHE A 11 3.35 20.50 53.36
CA PHE A 11 2.59 19.28 53.13
C PHE A 11 1.44 19.48 52.14
N PHE A 12 0.73 20.60 52.24
CA PHE A 12 -0.38 20.92 51.35
C PHE A 12 0.11 21.16 49.91
N SER A 13 1.23 21.87 49.74
CA SER A 13 1.87 22.08 48.44
C SER A 13 2.34 20.77 47.81
N ALA A 14 3.00 19.90 48.58
CA ALA A 14 3.44 18.59 48.09
C ALA A 14 2.27 17.71 47.66
N PHE A 15 1.16 17.73 48.41
CA PHE A 15 -0.04 16.96 48.09
C PHE A 15 -0.71 17.44 46.80
N ILE A 16 -0.78 18.76 46.58
CA ILE A 16 -1.28 19.34 45.33
C ILE A 16 -0.40 18.95 44.13
N PHE A 17 0.92 18.98 44.30
CA PHE A 17 1.86 18.64 43.22
C PHE A 17 1.73 17.16 42.81
N LEU A 18 1.55 16.26 43.78
CA LEU A 18 1.35 14.84 43.55
C LEU A 18 0.01 14.55 42.85
N PHE A 19 -1.04 15.28 43.21
CA PHE A 19 -2.36 15.12 42.60
C PHE A 19 -2.42 15.61 41.15
N LEU A 20 -1.67 16.67 40.83
CA LEU A 20 -1.57 17.21 39.47
C LEU A 20 -0.76 16.31 38.54
N PHE A 21 0.31 15.69 39.03
CA PHE A 21 1.13 14.76 38.23
C PHE A 21 0.54 13.33 38.14
N GLY A 22 -0.41 12.98 39.01
CA GLY A 22 -1.04 11.66 39.07
C GLY A 22 -2.11 11.39 38.00
N GLN A 23 -2.47 12.37 37.16
CA GLN A 23 -3.42 12.15 36.06
C GLN A 23 -2.74 11.37 34.93
N GLY A 24 -2.73 10.04 35.12
CA GLY A 24 -2.10 9.08 34.24
C GLY A 24 -2.48 9.25 32.78
N LEU A 25 -1.47 9.13 31.93
CA LEU A 25 -1.53 8.99 30.48
C LEU A 25 -2.62 7.97 30.10
N LYS A 26 -3.80 8.47 29.71
CA LYS A 26 -4.86 7.65 29.11
C LYS A 26 -4.38 7.23 27.72
N ALA A 27 -3.69 6.11 27.64
CA ALA A 27 -3.38 5.48 26.37
C ALA A 27 -4.72 5.06 25.73
N ASN A 28 -5.13 5.78 24.69
CA ASN A 28 -6.33 5.45 23.93
C ASN A 28 -6.03 4.22 23.06
N CYS A 29 -6.34 3.04 23.59
CA CYS A 29 -6.35 1.78 22.85
C CYS A 29 -7.73 1.54 22.26
N ARG A 30 -7.78 1.17 20.98
CA ARG A 30 -9.03 0.78 20.29
C ARG A 30 -8.84 -0.54 19.55
N CYS A 31 -9.86 -1.39 19.57
CA CYS A 31 -9.88 -2.60 18.75
C CYS A 31 -10.32 -2.23 17.33
N ILE A 32 -9.48 -2.53 16.34
CA ILE A 32 -9.76 -2.31 14.92
C ILE A 32 -9.81 -3.64 14.17
N CYS A 33 -10.64 -3.69 13.13
CA CYS A 33 -10.66 -4.82 12.20
C CYS A 33 -9.60 -4.60 11.12
N SER A 34 -8.62 -5.50 11.04
CA SER A 34 -7.58 -5.50 10.00
C SER A 34 -7.48 -6.88 9.38
N ASN A 35 -7.66 -6.96 8.05
CA ASN A 35 -7.56 -8.20 7.26
C ASN A 35 -8.39 -9.38 7.80
N GLY A 36 -9.60 -9.11 8.31
CA GLY A 36 -10.48 -10.15 8.86
C GLY A 36 -10.16 -10.58 10.30
N THR A 37 -9.17 -9.96 10.94
CA THR A 37 -8.82 -10.21 12.36
C THR A 37 -8.98 -8.95 13.20
N VAL A 38 -9.43 -9.09 14.45
CA VAL A 38 -9.48 -7.98 15.41
C VAL A 38 -8.09 -7.77 15.98
N LYS A 39 -7.58 -6.54 15.89
CA LYS A 39 -6.27 -6.15 16.45
C LYS A 39 -6.44 -4.97 17.40
N LEU A 40 -5.69 -4.98 18.50
CA LEU A 40 -5.61 -3.86 19.42
C LEU A 40 -4.62 -2.82 18.87
N GLU A 41 -5.09 -1.60 18.59
CA GLU A 41 -4.25 -0.47 18.19
C GLU A 41 -4.23 0.56 19.32
N CYS A 42 -3.07 0.72 19.95
CA CYS A 42 -2.87 1.69 21.02
C CYS A 42 -2.09 2.90 20.52
N LYS A 43 -2.63 4.11 20.73
CA LYS A 43 -1.84 5.33 20.62
C LYS A 43 -1.06 5.51 21.92
N GLY A 44 0.17 4.98 21.95
CA GLY A 44 1.09 5.08 23.09
C GLY A 44 2.00 3.86 23.25
N THR A 45 3.10 4.03 23.99
CA THR A 45 4.20 3.04 24.13
C THR A 45 3.90 1.89 25.09
N LYS A 46 2.80 1.91 25.84
CA LYS A 46 2.45 0.82 26.76
C LYS A 46 1.82 -0.35 25.99
N LYS A 47 2.62 -1.40 25.80
CA LYS A 47 2.19 -2.71 25.31
C LYS A 47 1.30 -3.35 26.38
N PHE A 48 -0.01 -3.27 26.19
CA PHE A 48 -0.97 -4.05 26.97
C PHE A 48 -1.21 -5.39 26.28
N ASP A 49 -1.44 -6.43 27.07
CA ASP A 49 -1.90 -7.72 26.55
C ASP A 49 -3.21 -7.51 25.80
N SER A 50 -3.27 -8.08 24.60
CA SER A 50 -4.30 -7.81 23.60
C SER A 50 -5.67 -8.36 24.02
N PHE A 51 -6.39 -7.66 24.90
CA PHE A 51 -7.77 -7.97 25.22
C PHE A 51 -8.71 -7.30 24.21
N CYS A 52 -8.89 -7.94 23.06
CA CYS A 52 -10.02 -7.70 22.19
C CYS A 52 -10.88 -8.96 22.14
N PHE A 53 -12.16 -8.84 22.47
CA PHE A 53 -13.08 -9.96 22.30
C PHE A 53 -13.12 -10.41 20.83
N PRO A 54 -13.14 -11.72 20.56
CA PRO A 54 -13.24 -12.23 19.21
C PRO A 54 -14.53 -11.71 18.57
N LYS A 55 -14.41 -10.93 17.50
CA LYS A 55 -15.52 -10.48 16.65
C LYS A 55 -15.23 -10.88 15.20
N ILE A 56 -16.28 -11.24 14.48
CA ILE A 56 -16.18 -11.52 13.05
C ILE A 56 -16.01 -10.18 12.32
N CYS A 57 -14.80 -9.92 11.83
CA CYS A 57 -14.53 -8.76 10.99
C CYS A 57 -14.98 -9.07 9.57
N SER A 58 -15.93 -8.28 9.05
CA SER A 58 -16.33 -8.37 7.64
C SER A 58 -15.10 -8.12 6.77
N LYS A 59 -14.74 -9.09 5.91
CA LYS A 59 -13.65 -8.90 4.95
C LYS A 59 -14.14 -7.82 3.99
N LYS A 60 -13.46 -6.67 3.99
CA LYS A 60 -13.70 -5.64 2.97
C LYS A 60 -13.50 -6.32 1.62
N ASN A 61 -14.59 -6.55 0.91
CA ASN A 61 -14.54 -7.03 -0.46
C ASN A 61 -13.79 -5.96 -1.25
N VAL A 62 -12.51 -6.19 -1.49
CA VAL A 62 -11.75 -5.38 -2.44
C VAL A 62 -12.40 -5.68 -3.77
N LEU A 63 -13.30 -4.79 -4.20
CA LEU A 63 -13.84 -4.78 -5.55
C LEU A 63 -12.62 -4.77 -6.47
N LYS A 64 -12.31 -5.94 -7.04
CA LYS A 64 -11.25 -6.09 -8.02
C LYS A 64 -11.68 -5.22 -9.20
N LEU A 65 -11.07 -4.03 -9.32
CA LEU A 65 -11.29 -3.21 -10.50
C LEU A 65 -10.99 -4.06 -11.73
N PRO A 66 -11.82 -3.99 -12.78
CA PRO A 66 -11.61 -4.77 -13.98
C PRO A 66 -10.21 -4.47 -14.51
N LYS A 67 -9.44 -5.55 -14.73
CA LYS A 67 -8.08 -5.51 -15.25
C LYS A 67 -8.11 -4.69 -16.55
N SER A 68 -7.34 -3.61 -16.61
CA SER A 68 -7.36 -2.65 -17.72
C SER A 68 -7.32 -3.40 -19.06
N ARG A 69 -8.21 -3.03 -20.00
CA ARG A 69 -8.19 -3.60 -21.36
C ARG A 69 -6.79 -3.46 -21.93
N LYS A 70 -6.21 -4.58 -22.39
CA LYS A 70 -4.98 -4.56 -23.15
C LYS A 70 -5.21 -3.66 -24.38
N SER A 71 -4.42 -2.61 -24.50
CA SER A 71 -4.36 -1.83 -25.73
C SER A 71 -3.66 -2.69 -26.78
N TYR A 72 -4.35 -2.99 -27.88
CA TYR A 72 -3.74 -3.67 -29.01
C TYR A 72 -3.13 -2.61 -29.93
N PRO A 73 -1.92 -2.84 -30.47
CA PRO A 73 -1.35 -1.92 -31.45
C PRO A 73 -2.27 -1.83 -32.68
N PRO A 74 -2.30 -0.66 -33.36
CA PRO A 74 -3.10 -0.49 -34.56
C PRO A 74 -2.69 -1.48 -35.66
N PRO A 75 -3.61 -1.85 -36.56
CA PRO A 75 -3.29 -2.73 -37.68
C PRO A 75 -2.18 -2.10 -38.54
N ILE A 76 -1.21 -2.93 -38.91
CA ILE A 76 -0.09 -2.52 -39.77
C ILE A 76 -0.65 -2.18 -41.16
N THR A 77 -0.71 -0.90 -41.50
CA THR A 77 -1.06 -0.42 -42.83
C THR A 77 0.20 -0.36 -43.69
N THR A 78 0.62 -1.50 -44.26
CA THR A 78 1.68 -1.51 -45.29
C THR A 78 1.08 -1.01 -46.61
N LYS A 79 1.65 0.05 -47.19
CA LYS A 79 1.25 0.49 -48.54
C LYS A 79 1.98 -0.35 -49.58
N LEU A 80 1.37 -0.51 -50.76
CA LEU A 80 2.01 -1.23 -51.87
C LEU A 80 3.32 -0.57 -52.31
N SER A 81 3.46 0.75 -52.13
CA SER A 81 4.70 1.51 -52.33
C SER A 81 5.86 1.06 -51.45
N ASP A 82 5.56 0.42 -50.32
CA ASP A 82 6.55 0.05 -49.31
C ASP A 82 7.00 -1.42 -49.49
N CYS A 83 6.64 -2.02 -50.63
CA CYS A 83 6.94 -3.38 -51.02
C CYS A 83 8.02 -3.42 -52.10
N GLN A 84 8.99 -4.32 -51.97
CA GLN A 84 10.07 -4.50 -52.93
C GLN A 84 10.38 -5.97 -53.16
N GLN A 85 10.77 -6.33 -54.38
CA GLN A 85 11.25 -7.67 -54.72
C GLN A 85 12.66 -7.87 -54.14
N ARG A 86 12.85 -8.97 -53.39
CA ARG A 86 14.16 -9.35 -52.86
C ARG A 86 14.40 -10.84 -53.03
N ARG A 87 15.68 -11.21 -53.18
CA ARG A 87 16.10 -12.62 -53.10
C ARG A 87 16.21 -13.02 -51.63
N VAL A 88 15.46 -14.05 -51.25
CA VAL A 88 15.45 -14.60 -49.90
C VAL A 88 15.84 -16.06 -49.97
N LEU A 89 16.67 -16.51 -49.03
CA LEU A 89 17.01 -17.91 -48.91
C LEU A 89 15.78 -18.69 -48.45
N ASN A 90 15.36 -19.68 -49.24
CA ASN A 90 14.35 -20.63 -48.81
C ASN A 90 15.00 -21.64 -47.85
N PRO A 91 14.61 -21.69 -46.56
CA PRO A 91 15.25 -22.60 -45.60
C PRO A 91 14.97 -24.09 -45.88
N GLN A 92 13.91 -24.40 -46.63
CA GLN A 92 13.55 -25.78 -46.96
C GLN A 92 14.39 -26.34 -48.12
N THR A 93 14.83 -25.48 -49.03
CA THR A 93 15.56 -25.90 -50.24
C THR A 93 16.98 -25.34 -50.33
N ASN A 94 17.36 -24.45 -49.41
CA ASN A 94 18.60 -23.68 -49.43
C ASN A 94 18.87 -22.95 -50.75
N LYS A 95 17.82 -22.63 -51.50
CA LYS A 95 17.90 -21.87 -52.76
C LYS A 95 17.39 -20.46 -52.58
N MET A 96 17.99 -19.53 -53.30
CA MET A 96 17.54 -18.14 -53.33
C MET A 96 16.30 -18.01 -54.22
N ILE A 97 15.20 -17.52 -53.66
CA ILE A 97 13.93 -17.29 -54.35
C ILE A 97 13.56 -15.81 -54.33
N TRP A 98 12.85 -15.36 -55.36
CA TRP A 98 12.27 -14.02 -55.39
C TRP A 98 11.02 -13.96 -54.53
N ARG A 99 10.95 -12.96 -53.65
CA ARG A 99 9.76 -12.65 -52.86
C ARG A 99 9.55 -11.15 -52.75
N THR A 100 8.28 -10.75 -52.74
CA THR A 100 7.87 -9.40 -52.37
C THR A 100 7.95 -9.25 -50.85
N ILE A 101 8.71 -8.26 -50.39
CA ILE A 101 8.85 -7.92 -48.97
C ILE A 101 8.31 -6.50 -48.77
N CYS A 102 7.28 -6.38 -47.94
CA CYS A 102 6.70 -5.10 -47.54
C CYS A 102 7.17 -4.73 -46.13
N ARG A 103 7.65 -3.49 -45.95
CA ARG A 103 8.06 -2.96 -44.65
C ARG A 103 7.37 -1.62 -44.42
N SER A 104 6.94 -1.34 -43.19
CA SER A 104 6.50 0.01 -42.85
C SER A 104 7.71 0.96 -42.88
N ASN A 105 7.51 2.23 -43.28
CA ASN A 105 8.57 3.25 -43.30
C ASN A 105 9.34 3.41 -41.98
N ASN A 106 8.83 2.87 -40.86
CA ASN A 106 9.47 2.92 -39.53
C ASN A 106 10.04 1.57 -39.05
N SER A 107 10.29 0.61 -39.95
CA SER A 107 10.87 -0.70 -39.59
C SER A 107 12.29 -0.86 -40.17
N PHE A 108 13.28 -0.38 -39.41
CA PHE A 108 14.71 -0.68 -39.59
C PHE A 108 15.07 -1.94 -38.82
#